data_AF-A0A520PNN0-F1
#
_entry.id   AF-A0A520PNN0-F1
#
_cell.length_a   1.000
_cell.length_b   1.000
_cell.length_c   1.000
_cell.angle_alpha   90.00
_cell.angle_beta   90.00
_cell.angle_gamma   90.00
#
_symmetry.space_group_name_H-M   'P 1'
#
loop_
_entity.id
_entity.type
_entity.pdbx_description
1 polymer ?
#
loop_
_entity_poly.entity_id
_entity_poly.type
_entity_poly.pdbx_seq_one_letter_code
_entity_poly.pdbx_strand_id
1 'polypeptide(L)'
;MSLLYLKALHLIGVIVWFAGLFYLGRLFVYHCEVDERPESESRILKAQFELMEKRLYYGITWPGLCITILFGTAMLMEWGLPPWIQTKIGLVILLVIYHLWCGHLRKQLFHEKCNWSGKHFRIFNEIPTLLLVTIVFLVVFKEALSWSIFLLILAGMILTIIVTVLWLAKRRGEVAVVNNRD
;
A
#
# COMPACT_ATOMS: atom_id res chain seq x y z
N MET A 1 -5.89 17.52 27.13
CA MET A 1 -6.85 17.87 26.05
C MET A 1 -6.16 18.01 24.69
N SER A 2 -5.03 18.71 24.56
CA SER A 2 -4.27 18.84 23.29
C SER A 2 -3.89 17.50 22.63
N LEU A 3 -3.38 16.54 23.41
CA LEU A 3 -2.89 15.26 22.88
C LEU A 3 -3.98 14.39 22.24
N LEU A 4 -5.22 14.47 22.74
CA LEU A 4 -6.36 13.75 22.15
C LEU A 4 -6.70 14.29 20.76
N TYR A 5 -6.67 15.62 20.58
CA TYR A 5 -6.87 16.24 19.28
C TYR A 5 -5.75 15.89 18.30
N LEU A 6 -4.48 15.95 18.73
CA LEU A 6 -3.34 15.55 17.89
C LEU A 6 -3.46 14.08 17.46
N LYS A 7 -3.84 13.19 18.38
CA LYS A 7 -4.05 11.77 18.09
C LYS A 7 -5.21 11.55 17.11
N ALA A 8 -6.31 12.27 17.27
CA ALA A 8 -7.45 12.18 16.36
C ALA A 8 -7.08 12.66 14.95
N LEU A 9 -6.42 13.82 14.83
CA LEU A 9 -5.99 14.37 13.53
C LEU A 9 -4.94 13.48 12.86
N HIS A 10 -3.99 12.93 13.63
CA HIS A 10 -3.05 11.93 13.13
C HIS A 10 -3.78 10.70 12.59
N LEU A 11 -4.74 10.15 13.33
CA LEU A 11 -5.49 8.97 12.90
C LEU A 11 -6.31 9.23 11.63
N ILE A 12 -6.97 10.40 11.54
CA ILE A 12 -7.67 10.82 10.31
C ILE A 12 -6.69 10.86 9.13
N GLY A 13 -5.52 11.48 9.32
CA GLY A 13 -4.46 11.51 8.32
C GLY A 13 -4.05 10.10 7.87
N VAL A 14 -3.83 9.18 8.82
CA VAL A 14 -3.45 7.79 8.55
C VAL A 14 -4.52 7.10 7.72
N ILE A 15 -5.79 7.22 8.10
CA ILE A 15 -6.91 6.60 7.37
C ILE A 15 -6.99 7.13 5.93
N VAL A 16 -6.93 8.46 5.76
CA VAL A 16 -6.97 9.10 4.44
C VAL A 16 -5.78 8.66 3.58
N TRP A 17 -4.58 8.60 4.17
CA TRP A 17 -3.38 8.19 3.47
C TRP A 17 -3.45 6.73 3.01
N PHE A 18 -3.77 5.80 3.91
CA PHE A 18 -3.89 4.37 3.58
C PHE A 18 -5.01 4.09 2.60
N ALA A 19 -6.18 4.74 2.76
CA ALA A 19 -7.29 4.59 1.81
C ALA A 19 -6.86 4.96 0.38
N GLY A 20 -6.12 6.05 0.23
CA GLY A 20 -5.59 6.45 -1.07
C GLY A 20 -4.50 5.51 -1.59
N LEU A 21 -3.60 4.99 -0.74
CA LEU A 21 -2.56 4.03 -1.16
C LEU A 21 -3.16 2.70 -1.64
N PHE A 22 -4.16 2.17 -0.94
CA PHE A 22 -4.87 0.95 -1.36
C PHE A 22 -5.60 1.13 -2.69
N TYR A 23 -6.24 2.28 -2.87
CA TYR A 23 -6.95 2.54 -4.12
C TYR A 23 -5.99 2.80 -5.29
N LEU A 24 -4.85 3.44 -5.04
CA LEU A 24 -3.84 3.73 -6.05
C LEU A 24 -3.16 2.46 -6.57
N GLY A 25 -2.78 1.53 -5.69
CA GLY A 25 -2.19 0.25 -6.11
C GLY A 25 -3.12 -0.54 -7.03
N ARG A 26 -4.42 -0.54 -6.73
CA ARG A 26 -5.45 -1.18 -7.58
C ARG A 26 -5.63 -0.47 -8.92
N LEU A 27 -5.59 0.86 -8.95
CA LEU A 27 -5.62 1.64 -10.19
C LEU A 27 -4.47 1.24 -11.13
N PHE A 28 -3.25 1.07 -10.61
CA PHE A 28 -2.11 0.64 -11.42
C PHE A 28 -2.28 -0.74 -12.05
N VAL A 29 -2.92 -1.69 -11.34
CA VAL A 29 -3.26 -3.00 -11.90
C VAL A 29 -4.19 -2.83 -13.10
N TYR A 30 -5.26 -2.03 -12.94
CA TYR A 30 -6.21 -1.81 -14.02
C TYR A 30 -5.61 -1.04 -15.19
N HIS A 31 -4.76 -0.05 -14.92
CA HIS A 31 -4.04 0.69 -15.96
C HIS A 31 -3.21 -0.25 -16.83
N CYS A 32 -2.45 -1.16 -16.22
CA CYS A 32 -1.64 -2.14 -16.93
C CYS A 32 -2.47 -3.16 -17.72
N GLU A 33 -3.60 -3.62 -17.16
CA GLU A 33 -4.49 -4.60 -17.81
C GLU A 33 -5.30 -4.00 -18.98
N VAL A 34 -5.28 -2.68 -19.18
CA VAL A 34 -5.95 -2.01 -20.31
C VAL A 34 -5.30 -2.35 -21.65
N ASP A 35 -4.00 -2.67 -21.66
CA ASP A 35 -3.28 -3.06 -22.88
C ASP A 35 -3.79 -4.36 -23.52
N GLU A 36 -4.56 -5.17 -22.76
CA GLU A 36 -5.18 -6.40 -23.26
C GLU A 36 -6.50 -6.15 -24.02
N ARG A 37 -6.98 -4.90 -24.06
CA ARG A 37 -8.25 -4.50 -24.69
C ARG A 37 -8.04 -3.95 -26.12
N PRO A 38 -9.12 -3.90 -26.95
CA PRO A 38 -9.06 -3.26 -28.26
C PRO A 38 -8.53 -1.82 -28.17
N GLU A 39 -7.71 -1.42 -29.15
CA GLU A 39 -6.94 -0.17 -29.13
C GLU A 39 -7.81 1.09 -28.94
N SER A 40 -9.03 1.09 -29.49
CA SER A 40 -10.01 2.17 -29.37
C SER A 40 -10.48 2.39 -27.93
N GLU A 41 -10.68 1.33 -27.15
CA GLU A 41 -11.07 1.39 -25.75
C GLU A 41 -9.87 1.66 -24.84
N SER A 42 -8.71 1.08 -25.18
CA SER A 42 -7.49 1.17 -24.39
C SER A 42 -7.05 2.62 -24.19
N ARG A 43 -7.03 3.42 -25.27
CA ARG A 43 -6.61 4.83 -25.22
C ARG A 43 -7.49 5.67 -24.30
N ILE A 44 -8.81 5.47 -24.32
CA ILE A 44 -9.77 6.24 -23.51
C ILE A 44 -9.60 5.88 -22.03
N LEU A 45 -9.50 4.58 -21.73
CA LEU A 45 -9.36 4.09 -20.36
C LEU A 45 -8.03 4.51 -19.72
N LYS A 46 -6.91 4.44 -20.46
CA LYS A 46 -5.60 4.92 -19.97
C LYS A 46 -5.65 6.39 -19.56
N ALA A 47 -6.20 7.26 -20.40
CA ALA A 47 -6.33 8.68 -20.10
C ALA A 47 -7.20 8.93 -18.85
N GLN A 48 -8.27 8.14 -18.69
CA GLN A 48 -9.11 8.20 -17.49
C GLN A 48 -8.35 7.74 -16.23
N PHE A 49 -7.63 6.61 -16.30
CA PHE A 49 -6.87 6.09 -15.17
C PHE A 49 -5.74 7.02 -14.75
N GLU A 50 -5.02 7.61 -15.70
CA GLU A 50 -4.00 8.61 -15.40
C GLU A 50 -4.57 9.81 -14.62
N LEU A 51 -5.74 10.31 -15.03
CA LEU A 51 -6.41 11.39 -14.33
C LEU A 51 -6.82 10.99 -12.91
N MET A 52 -7.38 9.78 -12.75
CA MET A 52 -7.79 9.25 -11.45
C MET A 52 -6.59 9.06 -10.52
N GLU A 53 -5.50 8.47 -11.00
CA GLU A 53 -4.26 8.27 -10.27
C GLU A 53 -3.65 9.61 -9.84
N LYS A 54 -3.60 10.60 -10.73
CA LYS A 54 -3.08 11.93 -10.43
C LYS A 54 -3.90 12.62 -9.34
N ARG A 55 -5.23 12.62 -9.48
CA ARG A 55 -6.15 13.23 -8.50
C ARG A 55 -6.07 12.55 -7.15
N LEU A 56 -6.03 11.22 -7.13
CA LEU A 56 -5.89 10.45 -5.91
C LEU A 56 -4.54 10.70 -5.23
N TYR A 57 -3.46 10.68 -6.00
CA TYR A 57 -2.11 10.83 -5.47
C TYR A 57 -1.92 12.21 -4.84
N TYR A 58 -2.16 13.27 -5.61
CA TYR A 58 -1.93 14.65 -5.15
C TYR A 58 -3.09 15.22 -4.32
N GLY A 59 -4.33 14.79 -4.56
CA GLY A 59 -5.50 15.31 -3.87
C GLY A 59 -5.82 14.61 -2.56
N ILE A 60 -5.48 13.33 -2.40
CA ILE A 60 -5.84 12.55 -1.21
C ILE A 60 -4.61 12.03 -0.49
N THR A 61 -3.73 11.28 -1.16
CA THR A 61 -2.61 10.63 -0.46
C THR A 61 -1.56 11.60 0.06
N TRP A 62 -1.21 12.65 -0.71
CA TRP A 62 -0.25 13.66 -0.26
C TRP A 62 -0.75 14.46 0.95
N PRO A 63 -1.98 15.02 0.95
CA PRO A 63 -2.53 15.67 2.13
C PRO A 63 -2.62 14.73 3.33
N GLY A 64 -3.05 13.49 3.12
CA GLY A 64 -3.09 12.45 4.17
C GLY A 64 -1.72 12.19 4.78
N LEU A 65 -0.68 12.06 3.95
CA LEU A 65 0.71 11.91 4.40
C LEU A 65 1.15 13.13 5.22
N CYS A 66 0.96 14.34 4.70
CA CYS A 66 1.36 15.57 5.38
C CYS A 66 0.72 15.70 6.76
N ILE A 67 -0.60 15.46 6.85
CA ILE A 67 -1.34 15.45 8.12
C ILE A 67 -0.77 14.38 9.06
N THR A 68 -0.58 13.15 8.56
CA THR A 68 -0.05 12.04 9.36
C THR A 68 1.31 12.36 9.96
N ILE A 69 2.25 12.86 9.16
CA ILE A 69 3.61 13.16 9.59
C ILE A 69 3.64 14.37 10.51
N LEU A 70 2.89 15.44 10.19
CA LEU A 70 2.85 16.65 11.01
C LEU A 70 2.36 16.33 12.44
N PHE A 71 1.20 15.69 12.56
CA PHE A 71 0.64 15.35 13.87
C PHE A 71 1.39 14.21 14.55
N GLY A 72 1.97 13.29 13.78
CA GLY A 72 2.82 12.23 14.32
C GLY A 72 4.08 12.78 14.98
N THR A 73 4.75 13.74 14.33
CA THR A 73 5.93 14.42 14.87
C THR A 73 5.58 15.31 16.06
N ALA A 74 4.42 16.00 16.03
CA ALA A 74 3.96 16.78 17.19
C ALA A 74 3.76 15.90 18.43
N MET A 75 3.15 14.72 18.28
CA MET A 75 3.02 13.77 19.39
C MET A 75 4.36 13.16 19.83
N LEU A 76 5.31 13.02 18.90
CA LEU A 76 6.63 12.48 19.20
C LEU A 76 7.40 13.37 20.19
N MET A 77 7.25 14.69 20.08
CA MET A 77 7.88 15.65 20.99
C MET A 77 7.37 15.51 22.43
N GLU A 78 6.13 15.07 22.61
CA GLU A 78 5.50 14.86 23.92
C GLU A 78 5.82 13.47 24.52
N TRP A 79 5.89 12.42 23.69
CA TRP A 79 6.08 11.03 24.14
C TRP A 79 7.53 10.56 24.18
N GLY A 80 8.46 11.30 23.56
CA GLY A 80 9.85 10.89 23.42
C GLY A 80 10.04 9.69 22.48
N LEU A 81 11.16 8.99 22.63
CA LEU A 81 11.59 7.91 21.73
C LEU A 81 11.73 6.54 22.44
N PRO A 82 10.65 6.00 23.05
CA PRO A 82 10.68 4.63 23.55
C PRO A 82 10.91 3.63 22.40
N PRO A 83 11.41 2.41 22.68
CA PRO A 83 11.80 1.45 21.64
C PRO A 83 10.71 1.16 20.59
N TRP A 84 9.45 1.01 21.00
CA TRP A 84 8.34 0.76 20.07
C TRP A 84 8.07 1.93 19.11
N ILE A 85 8.34 3.18 19.53
CA ILE A 85 8.23 4.36 18.66
C ILE A 85 9.37 4.36 17.64
N GLN A 86 10.59 3.97 18.01
CA GLN A 86 11.70 3.87 17.06
C GLN A 86 11.39 2.85 15.95
N THR A 87 10.85 1.68 16.32
CA THR A 87 10.37 0.68 15.36
C THR A 87 9.23 1.22 14.49
N LYS A 88 8.26 1.93 15.08
CA LYS A 88 7.17 2.56 14.34
C LYS A 88 7.69 3.57 13.33
N ILE A 89 8.67 4.40 13.69
CA ILE A 89 9.28 5.38 12.78
C ILE A 89 9.95 4.66 11.61
N GLY A 90 10.67 3.56 11.85
CA GLY A 90 11.25 2.74 10.78
C GLY A 90 10.19 2.24 9.78
N LEU A 91 9.05 1.74 10.28
CA LEU A 91 7.93 1.30 9.44
C LEU A 91 7.27 2.45 8.68
N VAL A 92 7.13 3.63 9.30
CA VAL A 92 6.59 4.82 8.66
C VAL A 92 7.53 5.33 7.56
N ILE A 93 8.85 5.30 7.77
CA ILE A 93 9.84 5.65 6.74
C ILE A 93 9.69 4.71 5.54
N LEU A 94 9.57 3.40 5.77
CA LEU A 94 9.32 2.42 4.71
C LEU A 94 8.02 2.70 3.95
N LEU A 95 6.96 3.10 4.65
CA LEU A 95 5.69 3.51 4.04
C LEU A 95 5.82 4.79 3.21
N VAL A 96 6.61 5.77 3.66
CA VAL A 96 6.90 6.99 2.88
C VAL A 96 7.68 6.65 1.62
N ILE A 97 8.69 5.78 1.70
CA ILE A 97 9.43 5.29 0.53
C ILE A 97 8.46 4.63 -0.47
N TYR A 98 7.56 3.77 0.02
CA TYR A 98 6.52 3.16 -0.81
C TYR A 98 5.61 4.21 -1.48
N HIS A 99 5.17 5.23 -0.74
CA HIS A 99 4.35 6.31 -1.28
C HIS A 99 5.07 7.06 -2.41
N LEU A 100 6.35 7.41 -2.22
CA LEU A 100 7.16 8.06 -3.25
C LEU A 100 7.36 7.15 -4.47
N TRP A 101 7.54 5.84 -4.24
CA TRP A 101 7.64 4.85 -5.29
C TRP A 101 6.35 4.74 -6.11
N CYS A 102 5.18 4.86 -5.48
CA CYS A 102 3.90 4.97 -6.20
C CYS A 102 3.88 6.18 -7.14
N GLY A 103 4.39 7.34 -6.67
CA GLY A 103 4.53 8.53 -7.50
C GLY A 103 5.48 8.33 -8.70
N HIS A 104 6.53 7.52 -8.53
CA HIS A 104 7.44 7.12 -9.60
C HIS A 104 6.77 6.19 -10.62
N LEU A 105 6.09 5.13 -10.15
CA LEU A 105 5.35 4.19 -11.01
C LEU A 105 4.26 4.88 -11.81
N ARG A 106 3.50 5.81 -11.20
CA ARG A 106 2.51 6.63 -11.91
C ARG A 106 3.13 7.38 -13.10
N LYS A 107 4.31 7.96 -12.93
CA LYS A 107 5.02 8.65 -14.02
C LYS A 107 5.49 7.67 -15.10
N GLN A 108 5.96 6.47 -14.71
CA GLN A 108 6.35 5.46 -15.68
C GLN A 108 5.17 4.94 -16.50
N LEU A 109 4.03 4.69 -15.86
CA LEU A 109 2.78 4.27 -16.51
C LEU A 109 2.31 5.34 -17.50
N PHE A 110 2.34 6.62 -17.11
CA PHE A 110 2.00 7.72 -18.00
C PHE A 110 2.89 7.79 -19.26
N HIS A 111 4.18 7.54 -19.12
CA HIS A 111 5.11 7.57 -20.25
C HIS A 111 5.16 6.25 -21.04
N GLU A 112 4.30 5.28 -20.73
CA GLU A 112 4.30 3.92 -21.32
C GLU A 112 5.67 3.22 -21.24
N LYS A 113 6.46 3.55 -20.21
CA LYS A 113 7.80 2.97 -19.97
C LYS A 113 7.78 1.89 -18.88
N CYS A 114 6.61 1.52 -18.39
CA CYS A 114 6.48 0.60 -17.29
C CYS A 114 6.48 -0.85 -17.80
N ASN A 115 7.55 -1.59 -17.50
CA ASN A 115 7.66 -3.02 -17.86
C ASN A 115 7.01 -3.96 -16.82
N TRP A 116 6.16 -3.43 -15.95
CA TRP A 116 5.53 -4.21 -14.88
C TRP A 116 4.22 -4.80 -15.38
N SER A 117 4.08 -6.12 -15.26
CA SER A 117 2.82 -6.81 -15.54
C SER A 117 1.79 -6.59 -14.41
N GLY A 118 0.51 -6.85 -14.71
CA GLY A 118 -0.58 -6.79 -13.73
C GLY A 118 -0.32 -7.65 -12.48
N LYS A 119 0.44 -8.76 -12.61
CA LYS A 119 0.86 -9.58 -11.46
C LYS A 119 1.80 -8.83 -10.51
N HIS A 120 2.78 -8.09 -11.05
CA HIS A 120 3.71 -7.30 -10.25
C HIS A 120 2.97 -6.20 -9.49
N PHE A 121 2.02 -5.51 -10.14
CA PHE A 121 1.21 -4.49 -9.47
C PHE A 121 0.29 -5.07 -8.39
N ARG A 122 -0.26 -6.28 -8.58
CA ARG A 122 -1.05 -6.95 -7.53
C ARG A 122 -0.21 -7.25 -6.29
N ILE A 123 1.00 -7.78 -6.46
CA ILE A 123 1.92 -8.03 -5.33
C ILE A 123 2.30 -6.71 -4.67
N PHE A 124 2.59 -5.68 -5.46
CA PHE A 124 2.89 -4.35 -4.96
C PHE A 124 1.75 -3.76 -4.13
N ASN A 125 0.49 -4.00 -4.53
CA ASN A 125 -0.70 -3.57 -3.80
C ASN A 125 -0.88 -4.24 -2.43
N GLU A 126 -0.22 -5.37 -2.16
CA GLU A 126 -0.27 -6.03 -0.83
C GLU A 126 0.72 -5.41 0.18
N ILE A 127 1.72 -4.67 -0.27
CA ILE A 127 2.73 -4.04 0.60
C ILE A 127 2.10 -3.07 1.62
N PRO A 128 1.20 -2.14 1.23
CA PRO A 128 0.51 -1.27 2.20
C PRO A 128 -0.31 -2.07 3.21
N THR A 129 -0.89 -3.20 2.81
CA THR A 129 -1.70 -4.05 3.70
C THR A 129 -0.82 -4.64 4.79
N LEU A 130 0.32 -5.20 4.39
CA LEU A 130 1.30 -5.75 5.31
C LEU A 130 1.81 -4.69 6.28
N LEU A 131 2.15 -3.50 5.78
CA LEU A 131 2.60 -2.38 6.62
C LEU A 131 1.52 -1.92 7.60
N LEU A 132 0.26 -1.77 7.13
CA LEU A 132 -0.86 -1.36 7.98
C LEU A 132 -1.02 -2.31 9.17
N VAL A 133 -1.11 -3.61 8.90
CA VAL A 133 -1.34 -4.59 9.96
C VAL A 133 -0.16 -4.63 10.92
N THR A 134 1.07 -4.62 10.41
CA THR A 134 2.29 -4.58 11.23
C THR A 134 2.31 -3.37 12.16
N ILE A 135 2.01 -2.17 11.65
CA ILE A 135 1.97 -0.92 12.43
C ILE A 135 0.86 -0.99 13.48
N VAL A 136 -0.34 -1.46 13.12
CA VAL A 136 -1.48 -1.57 14.05
C VAL A 136 -1.17 -2.53 15.20
N PHE A 137 -0.64 -3.72 14.90
CA PHE A 137 -0.24 -4.68 15.93
C PHE A 137 0.85 -4.12 16.84
N LEU A 138 1.87 -3.47 16.28
CA LEU A 138 2.93 -2.83 17.05
C LEU A 138 2.35 -1.80 18.04
N VAL A 139 1.37 -0.99 17.61
CA VAL A 139 0.79 0.07 18.45
C VAL A 139 -0.18 -0.48 19.50
N VAL A 140 -1.04 -1.44 19.13
CA VAL A 140 -2.06 -2.00 20.02
C VAL A 140 -1.43 -2.85 21.11
N PHE A 141 -0.40 -3.64 20.75
CA PHE A 141 0.20 -4.59 21.66
C PHE A 141 1.55 -4.15 22.25
N LYS A 142 1.85 -2.85 22.17
CA LYS A 142 3.12 -2.27 22.66
C LYS A 142 3.46 -2.59 24.12
N GLU A 143 2.46 -2.91 24.96
CA GLU A 143 2.63 -3.24 26.38
C GLU A 143 2.37 -4.72 26.72
N ALA A 144 1.74 -5.48 25.81
CA ALA A 144 1.22 -6.82 26.10
C ALA A 144 1.97 -7.96 25.38
N LEU A 145 2.75 -7.66 24.35
CA LEU A 145 3.33 -8.67 23.46
C LEU A 145 4.86 -8.70 23.56
N SER A 146 5.42 -9.89 23.80
CA SER A 146 6.85 -10.09 23.62
C SER A 146 7.22 -9.91 22.14
N TRP A 147 8.39 -9.33 21.87
CA TRP A 147 8.93 -9.14 20.52
C TRP A 147 8.91 -10.41 19.66
N SER A 148 9.04 -11.58 20.29
CA SER A 148 8.96 -12.89 19.63
C SER A 148 7.58 -13.21 19.04
N ILE A 149 6.49 -12.91 19.76
CA ILE A 149 5.13 -13.19 19.29
C ILE A 149 4.76 -12.23 18.15
N PHE A 150 5.20 -10.97 18.22
CA PHE A 150 5.05 -10.01 17.12
C PHE A 150 5.66 -10.52 15.80
N LEU A 151 6.90 -11.04 15.87
CA LEU A 151 7.60 -11.59 14.70
C LEU A 151 6.92 -12.84 14.13
N LEU A 152 6.34 -13.69 14.99
CA LEU A 152 5.59 -14.87 14.55
C LEU A 152 4.30 -14.51 13.83
N ILE A 153 3.56 -13.51 14.31
CA ILE A 153 2.35 -13.01 13.64
C ILE A 153 2.73 -12.41 12.27
N LEU A 154 3.79 -11.60 12.22
CA LEU A 154 4.31 -11.03 10.98
C LEU A 154 4.70 -12.13 9.97
N ALA A 155 5.44 -13.14 10.42
CA ALA A 155 5.83 -14.28 9.59
C ALA A 155 4.60 -15.07 9.09
N GLY A 156 3.60 -15.28 9.94
CA GLY A 156 2.35 -15.94 9.58
C GLY A 156 1.57 -15.18 8.50
N MET A 157 1.48 -13.84 8.61
CA MET A 157 0.83 -13.00 7.60
C MET A 157 1.57 -12.98 6.27
N ILE A 158 2.90 -12.93 6.30
CA ILE A 158 3.72 -13.03 5.09
C ILE A 158 3.49 -14.39 4.43
N LEU A 159 3.45 -15.47 5.23
CA LEU A 159 3.18 -16.82 4.74
C LEU A 159 1.80 -16.94 4.08
N THR A 160 0.75 -16.39 4.68
CA THR A 160 -0.61 -16.47 4.10
C THR A 160 -0.71 -15.71 2.79
N ILE A 161 -0.06 -14.54 2.68
CA ILE A 161 -0.01 -13.78 1.42
C ILE A 161 0.74 -14.59 0.36
N ILE A 162 1.90 -15.17 0.69
CA ILE A 162 2.68 -16.02 -0.23
C ILE A 162 1.85 -17.22 -0.68
N VAL A 163 1.21 -17.94 0.24
CA VAL A 163 0.36 -19.10 -0.08
C VAL A 163 -0.77 -18.69 -1.01
N THR A 164 -1.43 -17.57 -0.74
CA THR A 164 -2.53 -17.06 -1.58
C THR A 164 -2.05 -16.74 -2.99
N VAL A 165 -0.89 -16.07 -3.11
CA VAL A 165 -0.29 -15.73 -4.42
C VAL A 165 0.12 -16.98 -5.18
N LEU A 166 0.75 -17.96 -4.52
CA LEU A 166 1.15 -19.22 -5.13
C LEU A 166 -0.05 -20.07 -5.55
N TRP A 167 -1.11 -20.10 -4.74
CA TRP A 167 -2.34 -20.81 -5.04
C TRP A 167 -3.08 -20.20 -6.24
N LEU A 168 -3.16 -18.86 -6.29
CA LEU A 168 -3.72 -18.15 -7.46
C LEU A 168 -2.88 -18.38 -8.72
N ALA A 169 -1.55 -18.46 -8.59
CA ALA A 169 -0.67 -18.79 -9.70
C ALA A 169 -0.88 -20.23 -10.21
N LYS A 170 -1.02 -21.20 -9.30
CA LYS A 170 -1.25 -22.62 -9.64
C LYS A 170 -2.59 -22.83 -10.35
N ARG A 171 -3.69 -22.26 -9.84
CA ARG A 171 -5.02 -22.40 -10.43
C ARG A 171 -5.10 -21.90 -11.88
N ARG A 172 -4.34 -20.85 -12.23
CA ARG A 172 -4.29 -20.35 -13.62
C ARG A 172 -3.55 -21.30 -14.57
N GLY A 173 -2.50 -21.99 -14.10
CA GLY A 173 -1.80 -23.00 -14.88
C GLY A 173 -2.69 -24.19 -15.22
N GLU A 174 -3.50 -24.64 -14.26
CA GLU A 174 -4.45 -25.74 -14.47
C GLU A 174 -5.52 -25.39 -15.52
N VAL A 175 -6.08 -24.17 -15.48
CA VAL A 175 -7.06 -23.70 -16.47
C VAL A 175 -6.46 -23.57 -17.88
N ALA A 176 -5.21 -23.09 -17.99
CA ALA A 176 -4.53 -22.98 -19.28
C ALA A 176 -4.21 -24.36 -19.92
N VAL A 177 -3.94 -25.38 -19.10
CA VAL A 177 -3.69 -26.75 -19.59
C VAL A 177 -4.99 -27.43 -20.03
N VAL A 178 -6.11 -27.16 -19.36
CA VAL A 178 -7.44 -27.68 -19.76
C VAL A 178 -7.87 -27.07 -21.10
N ASN A 179 -7.73 -25.75 -21.27
CA ASN A 179 -8.15 -25.05 -22.49
C ASN A 179 -7.28 -25.35 -23.75
N ASN A 180 -6.19 -26.10 -23.59
CA ASN A 180 -5.28 -26.51 -24.68
C ASN A 180 -5.43 -28.01 -25.03
N ARG A 181 -6.39 -28.71 -24.41
CA ARG A 181 -6.72 -30.12 -24.68
C ARG A 181 -8.07 -30.30 -25.39
N ASP A 182 -8.81 -29.22 -25.57
CA ASP A 182 -10.06 -29.12 -26.36
C ASP A 182 -9.76 -28.46 -27.72
#